data_AF-A0AAV9B4X2-F1
#
_entry.id   AF-A0AAV9B4X2-F1
#
_cell.length_a   1.000
_cell.length_b   1.000
_cell.length_c   1.000
_cell.angle_alpha   90.00
_cell.angle_beta   90.00
_cell.angle_gamma   90.00
#
_symmetry.space_group_name_H-M   'P 1'
#
loop_
_entity.id
_entity.type
_entity.pdbx_description
1 polymer ?
#
loop_
_entity_poly.entity_id
_entity_poly.type
_entity_poly.pdbx_seq_one_letter_code
_entity_poly.pdbx_strand_id
1 'polypeptide(L)'
;MTGNHEVMNVDGDFHFATPSGLEEFKNWGFWYRIGLSMKSQCEGLRNPKDPFEAVPKAIEGVKKEFHEGIRARAAALRPDGPISKRFLSQNPTVVIVGDSVFVHGGLLKSHVTYGLDRMNEEVREWISGSDGGGRRPPGFVRGREAVVWLRRFSDGVCDCANLEAVLEMIPGAKRMVMGHTIQRAGINGACEDRAVRIDVGLSKGCGDGLAEVLEILDGGSVIRVIGSDRVVRRRRKYSDRTVEEGLKVLLPPPVEVKA
;
A
#
# COMPACT_ATOMS: atom_id res chain seq x y z
N MET A 1 -4.87 -3.67 -0.19
CA MET A 1 -3.80 -4.00 0.79
C MET A 1 -3.31 -2.72 1.44
N THR A 2 -2.83 -2.80 2.68
CA THR A 2 -2.27 -1.67 3.44
C THR A 2 -0.79 -1.50 3.12
N GLY A 3 -0.41 -0.34 2.59
CA GLY A 3 0.98 0.03 2.31
C GLY A 3 1.53 1.05 3.30
N ASN A 4 2.77 1.50 3.07
CA ASN A 4 3.42 2.44 3.97
C ASN A 4 2.71 3.80 3.99
N HIS A 5 2.24 4.30 2.85
CA HIS A 5 1.55 5.59 2.79
C HIS A 5 0.17 5.56 3.45
N GLU A 6 -0.56 4.44 3.40
CA GLU A 6 -1.79 4.29 4.19
C GLU A 6 -1.50 4.36 5.68
N VAL A 7 -0.49 3.62 6.15
CA VAL A 7 -0.06 3.63 7.57
C VAL A 7 0.36 5.03 7.99
N MET A 8 1.20 5.72 7.21
CA MET A 8 1.64 7.08 7.51
C MET A 8 0.47 8.06 7.62
N ASN A 9 -0.48 8.00 6.69
CA ASN A 9 -1.64 8.89 6.71
C ASN A 9 -2.54 8.64 7.92
N VAL A 10 -2.72 7.38 8.32
CA VAL A 10 -3.47 7.06 9.53
C VAL A 10 -2.72 7.50 10.78
N ASP A 11 -1.41 7.33 10.82
CA ASP A 11 -0.54 7.79 11.91
C ASP A 11 -0.43 9.33 12.00
N GLY A 12 -0.92 10.07 11.00
CA GLY A 12 -0.81 11.53 10.93
C GLY A 12 0.54 12.03 10.43
N ASP A 13 1.36 11.16 9.87
CA ASP A 13 2.59 11.53 9.16
C ASP A 13 2.26 11.94 7.72
N PHE A 14 2.32 13.25 7.47
CA PHE A 14 1.99 13.84 6.18
C PHE A 14 3.21 14.40 5.43
N HIS A 15 4.42 13.95 5.73
CA HIS A 15 5.62 14.54 5.12
C HIS A 15 5.68 14.41 3.58
N PHE A 16 4.96 13.44 2.99
CA PHE A 16 4.82 13.28 1.53
C PHE A 16 3.57 13.95 0.94
N ALA A 17 2.76 14.65 1.74
CA ALA A 17 1.58 15.34 1.24
C ALA A 17 1.98 16.56 0.39
N THR A 18 1.42 16.66 -0.81
CA THR A 18 1.65 17.82 -1.70
C THR A 18 0.67 18.95 -1.38
N PRO A 19 0.99 20.21 -1.73
CA PRO A 19 0.05 21.33 -1.61
C PRO A 19 -1.31 21.06 -2.28
N SER A 20 -1.31 20.48 -3.49
CA SER A 20 -2.55 20.08 -4.18
C SER A 20 -3.33 19.03 -3.40
N GLY A 21 -2.65 18.03 -2.84
CA GLY A 21 -3.31 17.02 -1.99
C GLY A 21 -3.89 17.61 -0.71
N LEU A 22 -3.28 18.65 -0.14
CA LEU A 22 -3.87 19.37 1.00
C LEU A 22 -5.11 20.18 0.60
N GLU A 23 -5.11 20.78 -0.59
CA GLU A 23 -6.28 21.49 -1.11
C GLU A 23 -7.47 20.53 -1.40
N GLU A 24 -7.20 19.33 -1.90
CA GLU A 24 -8.22 18.28 -2.05
C GLU A 24 -8.88 17.93 -0.72
N PHE A 25 -8.10 17.77 0.35
CA PHE A 25 -8.64 17.50 1.68
C PHE A 25 -9.39 18.70 2.27
N LYS A 26 -8.93 19.93 2.02
CA LYS A 26 -9.67 21.14 2.39
C LYS A 26 -11.03 21.18 1.72
N ASN A 27 -11.10 20.88 0.42
CA ASN A 27 -12.37 20.80 -0.33
C ASN A 27 -13.28 19.68 0.20
N TRP A 28 -12.72 18.50 0.48
CA TRP A 28 -13.44 17.42 1.14
C TRP A 28 -14.00 17.86 2.50
N GLY A 29 -13.19 18.53 3.32
CA GLY A 29 -13.57 18.99 4.65
C GLY A 29 -14.71 20.02 4.61
N PHE A 30 -14.69 20.93 3.64
CA PHE A 30 -15.78 21.88 3.40
C PHE A 30 -17.12 21.16 3.15
N TRP A 31 -17.15 20.25 2.17
CA TRP A 31 -18.37 19.52 1.82
C TRP A 31 -18.83 18.56 2.93
N TYR A 32 -17.88 17.95 3.65
CA TYR A 32 -18.20 17.08 4.77
C TYR A 32 -18.92 17.84 5.88
N ARG A 33 -18.45 19.06 6.22
CA ARG A 33 -19.08 19.91 7.23
C ARG A 33 -20.47 20.41 6.83
N ILE A 34 -20.67 20.73 5.55
CA ILE A 34 -22.02 21.01 5.03
C ILE A 34 -22.93 19.80 5.25
N GLY A 35 -22.46 18.61 4.88
CA GLY A 35 -23.21 17.36 5.10
C GLY A 35 -23.53 17.09 6.57
N LEU A 36 -22.61 17.42 7.49
CA LEU A 36 -22.86 17.34 8.94
C LEU A 36 -23.96 18.31 9.37
N SER A 37 -23.90 19.57 8.92
CA SER A 37 -24.89 20.60 9.23
C SER A 37 -26.29 20.24 8.71
N MET A 38 -26.37 19.65 7.52
CA MET A 38 -27.63 19.16 6.97
C MET A 38 -28.18 18.00 7.80
N LYS A 39 -27.33 17.02 8.14
CA LYS A 39 -27.73 15.85 8.94
C LYS A 39 -28.16 16.22 10.36
N SER A 40 -27.56 17.23 10.98
CA SER A 40 -27.96 17.68 12.32
C SER A 40 -29.34 18.37 12.36
N GLN A 41 -29.89 18.72 11.20
CA GLN A 41 -31.24 19.29 11.08
C GLN A 41 -32.32 18.24 10.80
N CYS A 42 -31.94 16.97 10.56
CA CYS A 42 -32.88 15.90 10.29
C CYS A 42 -33.44 15.32 11.60
N GLU A 43 -34.76 15.38 11.78
CA GLU A 43 -35.45 14.73 12.89
C GLU A 43 -35.33 13.20 12.80
N GLY A 44 -35.15 12.53 13.95
CA GLY A 44 -35.06 11.07 14.04
C GLY A 44 -33.71 10.46 13.65
N LEU A 45 -32.75 11.25 13.16
CA LEU A 45 -31.38 10.79 12.93
C LEU A 45 -30.48 11.08 14.14
N ARG A 46 -29.56 10.16 14.43
CA ARG A 46 -28.51 10.38 15.44
C ARG A 46 -27.62 11.55 15.00
N ASN A 47 -27.38 12.49 15.90
CA ASN A 47 -26.46 13.60 15.64
C ASN A 47 -25.08 13.07 15.21
N PRO A 48 -24.56 13.55 14.07
CA PRO A 48 -23.31 13.03 13.54
C PRO A 48 -22.14 13.54 14.39
N LYS A 49 -21.16 12.65 14.64
CA LYS A 49 -19.89 12.99 15.30
C LYS A 49 -19.09 13.92 14.39
N ASP A 50 -18.60 15.05 14.93
CA ASP A 50 -17.71 15.94 14.19
C ASP A 50 -16.27 15.36 14.19
N PRO A 51 -15.73 14.90 13.04
CA PRO A 51 -14.37 14.38 12.98
C PRO A 51 -13.32 15.48 13.23
N PHE A 52 -13.68 16.76 13.26
CA PHE A 52 -12.76 17.86 13.48
C PHE A 52 -12.59 18.27 14.96
N GLU A 53 -13.42 17.78 15.88
CA GLU A 53 -13.51 18.25 17.28
C GLU A 53 -12.17 18.19 18.04
N ALA A 54 -11.35 17.17 17.77
CA ALA A 54 -10.05 16.97 18.40
C ALA A 54 -8.85 17.25 17.47
N VAL A 55 -9.04 18.00 16.38
CA VAL A 55 -7.97 18.34 15.44
C VAL A 55 -7.54 19.80 15.62
N PRO A 56 -6.25 20.09 15.92
CA PRO A 56 -5.75 21.44 16.08
C PRO A 56 -6.05 22.35 14.88
N LYS A 57 -6.52 23.57 15.14
CA LYS A 57 -6.77 24.59 14.11
C LYS A 57 -5.49 25.28 13.63
N ALA A 58 -4.48 25.33 14.49
CA ALA A 58 -3.18 25.88 14.20
C ALA A 58 -2.13 24.82 14.49
N ILE A 59 -1.13 24.73 13.62
CA ILE A 59 -0.04 23.75 13.72
C ILE A 59 1.26 24.55 13.76
N GLU A 60 2.00 24.38 14.85
CA GLU A 60 3.29 25.03 15.04
C GLU A 60 4.29 24.60 13.95
N GLY A 61 5.09 25.53 13.46
CA GLY A 61 6.06 25.27 12.38
C GLY A 61 5.47 25.13 10.98
N VAL A 62 4.14 25.20 10.82
CA VAL A 62 3.46 25.10 9.51
C VAL A 62 2.88 26.45 9.10
N LYS A 63 3.03 26.81 7.81
CA LYS A 63 2.41 28.02 7.25
C LYS A 63 0.88 27.96 7.34
N LYS A 64 0.26 29.10 7.66
CA LYS A 64 -1.21 29.22 7.83
C LYS A 64 -2.01 28.72 6.62
N GLU A 65 -1.50 28.92 5.41
CA GLU A 65 -2.11 28.46 4.16
C GLU A 65 -2.35 26.94 4.10
N PHE A 66 -1.57 26.14 4.85
CA PHE A 66 -1.70 24.68 4.88
C PHE A 66 -2.51 24.15 6.07
N HIS A 67 -2.87 25.00 7.04
CA HIS A 67 -3.51 24.56 8.30
C HIS A 67 -4.82 23.82 8.05
N GLU A 68 -5.73 24.37 7.24
CA GLU A 68 -7.04 23.74 7.02
C GLU A 68 -6.94 22.44 6.22
N GLY A 69 -6.05 22.38 5.22
CA GLY A 69 -5.81 21.16 4.44
C GLY A 69 -5.25 20.02 5.30
N ILE A 70 -4.27 20.32 6.16
CA ILE A 70 -3.72 19.33 7.10
C ILE A 70 -4.76 18.91 8.13
N ARG A 71 -5.51 19.87 8.67
CA ARG A 71 -6.59 19.61 9.63
C ARG A 71 -7.67 18.70 9.04
N ALA A 72 -8.11 18.97 7.81
CA ALA A 72 -9.08 18.14 7.13
C ALA A 72 -8.53 16.74 6.81
N ARG A 73 -7.25 16.65 6.40
CA ARG A 73 -6.57 15.37 6.18
C ARG A 73 -6.47 14.54 7.45
N ALA A 74 -6.06 15.14 8.57
CA ALA A 74 -6.03 14.49 9.88
C ALA A 74 -7.41 14.03 10.33
N ALA A 75 -8.44 14.88 10.20
CA ALA A 75 -9.81 14.52 10.54
C ALA A 75 -10.32 13.32 9.72
N ALA A 76 -9.99 13.28 8.43
CA ALA A 76 -10.40 12.23 7.52
C ALA A 76 -9.68 10.90 7.72
N LEU A 77 -8.35 10.96 7.93
CA LEU A 77 -7.46 9.80 7.81
C LEU A 77 -6.97 9.23 9.14
N ARG A 78 -7.07 9.93 10.27
CA ARG A 78 -6.69 9.36 11.58
C ARG A 78 -7.47 8.08 11.92
N PRO A 79 -7.08 7.28 12.94
CA PRO A 79 -7.90 6.20 13.48
C PRO A 79 -9.34 6.64 13.75
N ASP A 80 -10.33 5.82 13.40
CA ASP A 80 -11.77 6.14 13.45
C ASP A 80 -12.19 7.34 12.55
N GLY A 81 -11.28 7.85 11.70
CA GLY A 81 -11.57 8.86 10.70
C GLY A 81 -12.50 8.31 9.60
N PRO A 82 -13.39 9.14 9.03
CA PRO A 82 -14.43 8.67 8.10
C PRO A 82 -13.87 8.00 6.84
N ILE A 83 -12.71 8.43 6.34
CA ILE A 83 -12.08 7.79 5.18
C ILE A 83 -11.36 6.51 5.61
N SER A 84 -10.55 6.58 6.66
CA SER A 84 -9.76 5.44 7.13
C SER A 84 -10.62 4.27 7.59
N LYS A 85 -11.63 4.55 8.41
CA LYS A 85 -12.58 3.54 8.85
C LYS A 85 -13.33 2.89 7.70
N ARG A 86 -13.76 3.67 6.70
CA ARG A 86 -14.59 3.16 5.59
C ARG A 86 -13.80 2.42 4.52
N PHE A 87 -12.61 2.92 4.18
CA PHE A 87 -11.89 2.50 2.98
C PHE A 87 -10.53 1.85 3.27
N LEU A 88 -9.91 2.12 4.42
CA LEU A 88 -8.59 1.57 4.75
C LEU A 88 -8.66 0.40 5.72
N SER A 89 -9.60 0.38 6.66
CA SER A 89 -9.67 -0.63 7.72
C SER A 89 -9.89 -2.06 7.22
N GLN A 90 -10.48 -2.23 6.02
CA GLN A 90 -10.75 -3.55 5.45
C GLN A 90 -9.61 -4.04 4.53
N ASN A 91 -8.55 -3.25 4.37
CA ASN A 91 -7.41 -3.66 3.56
C ASN A 91 -6.50 -4.59 4.37
N PRO A 92 -6.18 -5.79 3.87
CA PRO A 92 -5.22 -6.66 4.54
C PRO A 92 -3.81 -6.08 4.44
N THR A 93 -3.02 -6.26 5.49
CA THR A 93 -1.58 -5.92 5.52
C THR A 93 -0.76 -7.01 4.82
N VAL A 94 -1.14 -8.27 5.01
CA VAL A 94 -0.57 -9.46 4.37
C VAL A 94 -1.72 -10.33 3.87
N VAL A 95 -1.62 -10.91 2.68
CA VAL A 95 -2.61 -11.88 2.17
C VAL A 95 -1.92 -13.04 1.48
N ILE A 96 -2.45 -14.25 1.66
CA ILE A 96 -1.97 -15.46 0.97
C ILE A 96 -3.03 -15.87 -0.04
N VAL A 97 -2.64 -16.03 -1.30
CA VAL A 97 -3.52 -16.50 -2.38
C VAL A 97 -2.80 -17.63 -3.12
N GLY A 98 -3.36 -18.84 -3.04
CA GLY A 98 -2.69 -20.04 -3.53
C GLY A 98 -1.36 -20.25 -2.81
N ASP A 99 -0.28 -20.35 -3.58
CA ASP A 99 1.09 -20.52 -3.10
C ASP A 99 1.87 -19.19 -2.97
N SER A 100 1.19 -18.04 -3.05
CA SER A 100 1.82 -16.72 -3.12
C SER A 100 1.42 -15.84 -1.94
N VAL A 101 2.40 -15.29 -1.23
CA VAL A 101 2.21 -14.34 -0.13
C VAL A 101 2.40 -12.92 -0.66
N PHE A 102 1.41 -12.07 -0.49
CA PHE A 102 1.44 -10.67 -0.91
C PHE A 102 1.66 -9.76 0.30
N VAL A 103 2.64 -8.88 0.19
CA VAL A 103 3.02 -7.93 1.23
C VAL A 103 3.52 -6.63 0.59
N HIS A 104 3.34 -5.48 1.24
CA HIS A 104 3.79 -4.22 0.64
C HIS A 104 5.33 -4.13 0.55
N GLY A 105 6.06 -4.41 1.64
CA GLY A 105 7.53 -4.39 1.68
C GLY A 105 8.15 -5.78 1.75
N GLY A 106 7.86 -6.55 2.79
CA GLY A 106 8.39 -7.92 2.96
C GLY A 106 8.12 -8.51 4.35
N LEU A 107 8.44 -9.79 4.55
CA LEU A 107 8.25 -10.49 5.84
C LEU A 107 9.57 -11.03 6.39
N LEU A 108 9.78 -10.87 7.69
CA LEU A 108 10.85 -11.53 8.44
C LEU A 108 10.27 -12.69 9.23
N LYS A 109 11.14 -13.61 9.69
CA LYS A 109 10.73 -14.76 10.52
C LYS A 109 9.93 -14.32 11.74
N SER A 110 10.33 -13.22 12.38
CA SER A 110 9.63 -12.63 13.51
C SER A 110 8.17 -12.26 13.19
N HIS A 111 7.87 -11.79 11.98
CA HIS A 111 6.50 -11.47 11.56
C HIS A 111 5.65 -12.74 11.39
N VAL A 112 6.23 -13.80 10.83
CA VAL A 112 5.52 -15.08 10.67
C VAL A 112 5.26 -15.73 12.03
N THR A 113 6.26 -15.76 12.91
CA THR A 113 6.12 -16.24 14.30
C THR A 113 5.08 -15.44 15.09
N TYR A 114 4.98 -14.13 14.85
CA TYR A 114 3.99 -13.28 15.52
C TYR A 114 2.55 -13.60 15.11
N GLY A 115 2.35 -14.03 13.86
CA GLY A 115 1.06 -14.44 13.30
C GLY A 115 0.53 -13.43 12.28
N LEU A 116 0.39 -13.85 11.03
CA LEU A 116 -0.05 -12.98 9.92
C LEU A 116 -1.49 -12.49 10.10
N ASP A 117 -2.41 -13.37 10.49
CA ASP A 117 -3.81 -13.03 10.74
C ASP A 117 -3.95 -12.06 11.92
N ARG A 118 -3.15 -12.29 12.97
CA ARG A 118 -3.07 -11.39 14.12
C ARG A 118 -2.62 -9.98 13.69
N MET A 119 -1.57 -9.87 12.87
CA MET A 119 -1.13 -8.57 12.36
C MET A 119 -2.22 -7.87 11.54
N ASN A 120 -2.96 -8.61 10.72
CA ASN A 120 -4.07 -8.06 9.94
C ASN A 120 -5.18 -7.50 10.85
N GLU A 121 -5.58 -8.26 11.88
CA GLU A 121 -6.62 -7.80 12.80
C GLU A 121 -6.17 -6.60 13.63
N GLU A 122 -4.96 -6.61 14.19
CA GLU A 122 -4.45 -5.47 14.98
C GLU A 122 -4.34 -4.19 14.14
N VAL A 123 -3.95 -4.28 12.86
CA VAL A 123 -3.95 -3.12 11.95
C VAL A 123 -5.37 -2.66 11.64
N ARG A 124 -6.32 -3.59 11.42
CA ARG A 124 -7.73 -3.28 11.19
C ARG A 124 -8.37 -2.59 12.40
N GLU A 125 -8.12 -3.10 13.60
CA GLU A 125 -8.60 -2.54 14.87
C GLU A 125 -8.03 -1.14 15.09
N TRP A 126 -6.73 -0.95 14.87
CA TRP A 126 -6.08 0.36 14.95
C TRP A 126 -6.69 1.36 13.95
N ILE A 127 -6.77 1.02 12.66
CA ILE A 127 -7.32 1.94 11.64
C ILE A 127 -8.79 2.28 11.93
N SER A 128 -9.58 1.29 12.36
CA SER A 128 -10.99 1.48 12.69
C SER A 128 -11.22 2.22 14.01
N GLY A 129 -10.20 2.32 14.87
CA GLY A 129 -10.26 2.85 16.23
C GLY A 129 -11.03 1.97 17.21
N SER A 130 -11.17 0.67 16.90
CA SER A 130 -11.91 -0.28 17.75
C SER A 130 -11.08 -0.79 18.93
N ASP A 131 -9.77 -0.54 18.93
CA ASP A 131 -8.80 -0.86 19.99
C ASP A 131 -8.89 0.04 21.24
N GLY A 132 -9.96 0.84 21.36
CA GLY A 132 -10.12 1.82 22.43
C GLY A 132 -9.41 3.15 22.18
N GLY A 133 -8.97 3.42 20.94
CA GLY A 133 -8.32 4.67 20.57
C GLY A 133 -6.82 4.66 20.78
N GLY A 134 -6.18 3.50 20.57
CA GLY A 134 -4.73 3.36 20.52
C GLY A 134 -4.15 4.38 19.55
N ARG A 135 -3.49 5.42 20.07
CA ARG A 135 -2.95 6.51 19.24
C ARG A 135 -1.78 6.08 18.37
N ARG A 136 -1.19 4.90 18.60
CA ARG A 136 0.05 4.48 17.97
C ARG A 136 -0.20 3.25 17.08
N PRO A 137 0.36 3.24 15.87
CA PRO A 137 0.31 2.07 15.01
C PRO A 137 1.08 0.90 15.64
N PRO A 138 0.71 -0.35 15.29
CA PRO A 138 1.48 -1.53 15.67
C PRO A 138 2.96 -1.42 15.26
N GLY A 139 3.85 -1.98 16.08
CA GLY A 139 5.30 -1.87 15.86
C GLY A 139 5.76 -2.45 14.52
N PHE A 140 5.13 -3.53 14.06
CA PHE A 140 5.46 -4.21 12.81
C PHE A 140 5.02 -3.47 11.53
N VAL A 141 4.36 -2.30 11.65
CA VAL A 141 4.11 -1.39 10.52
C VAL A 141 4.95 -0.10 10.59
N ARG A 142 5.84 0.04 11.60
CA ARG A 142 6.77 1.17 11.73
C ARG A 142 8.24 0.75 11.67
N GLY A 143 9.05 1.58 11.03
CA GLY A 143 10.51 1.41 11.00
C GLY A 143 10.99 0.54 9.84
N ARG A 144 12.31 0.50 9.64
CA ARG A 144 12.92 -0.06 8.42
C ARG A 144 12.68 -1.55 8.19
N GLU A 145 12.43 -2.29 9.27
CA GLU A 145 12.18 -3.74 9.20
C GLU A 145 10.69 -4.08 9.24
N ALA A 146 9.80 -3.09 9.26
CA ALA A 146 8.37 -3.31 9.26
C ALA A 146 7.86 -3.94 7.97
N VAL A 147 6.72 -4.62 8.06
CA VAL A 147 6.04 -5.34 6.98
C VAL A 147 5.82 -4.45 5.73
N VAL A 148 5.54 -3.17 5.95
CA VAL A 148 5.29 -2.18 4.88
C VAL A 148 6.51 -1.35 4.48
N TRP A 149 7.68 -1.56 5.09
CA TRP A 149 8.89 -0.77 4.83
C TRP A 149 10.12 -1.61 4.46
N LEU A 150 10.09 -2.91 4.76
CA LEU A 150 11.21 -3.81 4.53
C LEU A 150 11.59 -3.82 3.05
N ARG A 151 12.88 -3.62 2.77
CA ARG A 151 13.43 -3.64 1.40
C ARG A 151 14.36 -4.82 1.12
N ARG A 152 14.65 -5.64 2.14
CA ARG A 152 15.69 -6.69 2.14
C ARG A 152 15.62 -7.67 0.96
N PHE A 153 14.44 -7.94 0.41
CA PHE A 153 14.24 -8.85 -0.71
C PHE A 153 13.97 -8.15 -2.05
N SER A 154 13.89 -6.83 -2.03
CA SER A 154 13.43 -6.00 -3.16
C SER A 154 14.46 -4.98 -3.67
N ASP A 155 15.45 -4.64 -2.83
CA ASP A 155 16.48 -3.64 -3.10
C ASP A 155 17.86 -4.30 -3.21
N GLY A 156 18.64 -3.89 -4.21
CA GLY A 156 19.95 -4.46 -4.49
C GLY A 156 19.95 -5.99 -4.68
N VAL A 157 20.94 -6.65 -4.08
CA VAL A 157 21.07 -8.12 -4.08
C VAL A 157 20.09 -8.71 -3.06
N CYS A 158 19.23 -9.59 -3.53
CA CYS A 158 18.21 -10.23 -2.70
C CYS A 158 18.83 -11.20 -1.68
N ASP A 159 18.40 -11.12 -0.42
CA ASP A 159 18.77 -12.05 0.64
C ASP A 159 17.97 -13.37 0.53
N CYS A 160 18.36 -14.22 -0.43
CA CYS A 160 17.63 -15.44 -0.78
C CYS A 160 17.52 -16.44 0.38
N ALA A 161 18.56 -16.58 1.21
CA ALA A 161 18.57 -17.52 2.32
C ALA A 161 17.53 -17.15 3.39
N ASN A 162 17.41 -15.86 3.74
CA ASN A 162 16.39 -15.43 4.68
C ASN A 162 14.98 -15.47 4.05
N LEU A 163 14.85 -15.17 2.76
CA LEU A 163 13.58 -15.27 2.06
C LEU A 163 13.03 -16.71 2.07
N GLU A 164 13.88 -17.68 1.70
CA GLU A 164 13.53 -19.11 1.68
C GLU A 164 13.10 -19.58 3.07
N ALA A 165 13.89 -19.26 4.09
CA ALA A 165 13.57 -19.65 5.46
C ALA A 165 12.31 -18.95 6.03
N VAL A 166 11.86 -17.83 5.46
CA VAL A 166 10.57 -17.21 5.79
C VAL A 166 9.43 -17.94 5.09
N LEU A 167 9.59 -18.29 3.80
CA LEU A 167 8.58 -19.00 3.02
C LEU A 167 8.31 -20.40 3.59
N GLU A 168 9.35 -21.11 4.04
CA GLU A 168 9.22 -22.43 4.70
C GLU A 168 8.34 -22.39 5.97
N MET A 169 8.27 -21.24 6.65
CA MET A 169 7.42 -21.07 7.83
C MET A 169 5.94 -20.84 7.48
N ILE A 170 5.61 -20.60 6.20
CA ILE A 170 4.25 -20.31 5.73
C ILE A 170 3.76 -21.51 4.92
N PRO A 171 2.83 -22.33 5.45
CA PRO A 171 2.39 -23.56 4.79
C PRO A 171 1.91 -23.32 3.35
N GLY A 172 2.52 -24.04 2.41
CA GLY A 172 2.17 -23.98 0.99
C GLY A 172 2.70 -22.76 0.21
N ALA A 173 3.36 -21.80 0.88
CA ALA A 173 3.94 -20.64 0.21
C ALA A 173 5.20 -21.03 -0.58
N LYS A 174 5.24 -20.62 -1.85
CA LYS A 174 6.41 -20.76 -2.73
C LYS A 174 7.06 -19.43 -3.06
N ARG A 175 6.33 -18.31 -2.96
CA ARG A 175 6.85 -16.99 -3.30
C ARG A 175 6.27 -15.87 -2.48
N MET A 176 7.06 -14.81 -2.33
CA MET A 176 6.67 -13.53 -1.77
C MET A 176 6.59 -12.48 -2.88
N VAL A 177 5.40 -11.92 -3.08
CA VAL A 177 5.13 -10.84 -4.03
C VAL A 177 5.13 -9.51 -3.28
N MET A 178 5.98 -8.57 -3.69
CA MET A 178 6.20 -7.33 -2.95
C MET A 178 6.35 -6.09 -3.84
N GLY A 179 5.93 -4.95 -3.28
CA GLY A 179 6.07 -3.63 -3.89
C GLY A 179 7.16 -2.80 -3.21
N HIS A 180 6.85 -1.53 -2.92
CA HIS A 180 7.62 -0.55 -2.13
C HIS A 180 8.97 -0.09 -2.72
N THR A 181 9.69 -0.99 -3.38
CA THR A 181 10.97 -0.71 -4.02
C THR A 181 10.80 -0.74 -5.52
N ILE A 182 10.91 0.46 -6.12
CA ILE A 182 10.74 0.68 -7.55
C ILE A 182 11.78 -0.12 -8.34
N GLN A 183 11.29 -1.03 -9.16
CA GLN A 183 12.03 -1.81 -10.14
C GLN A 183 12.09 -1.06 -11.47
N ARG A 184 13.22 -0.39 -11.75
CA ARG A 184 13.39 0.44 -12.96
C ARG A 184 13.26 -0.35 -14.28
N ALA A 185 13.57 -1.64 -14.23
CA ALA A 185 13.48 -2.57 -15.34
C ALA A 185 12.08 -3.20 -15.53
N GLY A 186 11.11 -2.87 -14.67
CA GLY A 186 9.79 -3.49 -14.65
C GLY A 186 9.69 -4.63 -13.62
N ILE A 187 8.54 -5.30 -13.59
CA ILE A 187 8.27 -6.45 -12.70
C ILE A 187 9.29 -7.56 -12.95
N ASN A 188 9.97 -8.03 -11.92
CA ASN A 188 11.00 -9.05 -12.09
C ASN A 188 11.00 -10.04 -10.92
N GLY A 189 11.77 -11.11 -11.11
CA GLY A 189 12.01 -12.12 -10.10
C GLY A 189 13.39 -11.97 -9.47
N ALA A 190 13.56 -12.61 -8.31
CA ALA A 190 14.84 -12.91 -7.69
C ALA A 190 14.71 -14.25 -6.94
N CYS A 191 15.86 -14.90 -6.69
CA CYS A 191 15.91 -16.18 -5.98
C CYS A 191 15.04 -17.25 -6.64
N GLU A 192 15.17 -17.44 -7.96
CA GLU A 192 14.33 -18.37 -8.76
C GLU A 192 12.84 -18.05 -8.62
N ASP A 193 12.48 -16.77 -8.79
CA ASP A 193 11.11 -16.24 -8.69
C ASP A 193 10.43 -16.46 -7.32
N ARG A 194 11.18 -16.80 -6.27
CA ARG A 194 10.68 -16.82 -4.88
C ARG A 194 10.44 -15.40 -4.35
N ALA A 195 11.19 -14.41 -4.83
CA ALA A 195 10.87 -13.00 -4.65
C ALA A 195 10.36 -12.43 -5.97
N VAL A 196 9.12 -11.95 -5.99
CA VAL A 196 8.53 -11.29 -7.15
C VAL A 196 8.31 -9.82 -6.83
N ARG A 197 9.07 -8.93 -7.49
CA ARG A 197 9.12 -7.50 -7.20
C ARG A 197 8.25 -6.77 -8.22
N ILE A 198 7.12 -6.21 -7.79
CA ILE A 198 6.05 -5.73 -8.68
C ILE A 198 5.91 -4.20 -8.76
N ASP A 199 6.66 -3.43 -7.96
CA ASP A 199 6.58 -1.97 -7.99
C ASP A 199 7.35 -1.40 -9.18
N VAL A 200 6.64 -0.91 -10.20
CA VAL A 200 7.22 -0.28 -11.39
C VAL A 200 7.35 1.24 -11.28
N GLY A 201 7.02 1.82 -10.11
CA GLY A 201 7.03 3.27 -9.91
C GLY A 201 5.97 3.99 -10.73
N LEU A 202 4.75 3.42 -10.82
CA LEU A 202 3.68 3.85 -11.73
C LEU A 202 3.29 5.33 -11.60
N SER A 203 3.34 5.89 -10.39
CA SER A 203 3.03 7.30 -10.15
C SER A 203 4.06 8.22 -10.78
N LYS A 204 3.60 9.31 -11.41
CA LYS A 204 4.43 10.42 -11.92
C LYS A 204 5.31 11.03 -10.82
N GLY A 205 4.84 11.04 -9.57
CA GLY A 205 5.59 11.56 -8.42
C GLY A 205 6.69 10.63 -7.90
N CYS A 206 6.75 9.39 -8.39
CA CYS A 206 7.70 8.37 -7.94
C CYS A 206 8.70 8.00 -9.05
N GLY A 207 8.20 7.44 -10.16
CA GLY A 207 9.06 6.94 -11.24
C GLY A 207 8.51 7.13 -12.64
N ASP A 208 7.25 7.59 -12.79
CA ASP A 208 6.53 7.71 -14.06
C ASP A 208 6.65 6.41 -14.90
N GLY A 209 6.55 5.28 -14.19
CA GLY A 209 6.70 3.94 -14.73
C GLY A 209 5.59 3.58 -15.71
N LEU A 210 5.90 2.68 -16.65
CA LEU A 210 4.86 2.10 -17.50
C LEU A 210 4.12 1.00 -16.72
N ALA A 211 2.81 0.93 -16.88
CA ALA A 211 2.00 -0.11 -16.25
C ALA A 211 2.39 -1.51 -16.75
N GLU A 212 2.56 -2.41 -15.80
CA GLU A 212 2.80 -3.84 -15.99
C GLU A 212 1.92 -4.62 -15.01
N VAL A 213 1.52 -5.83 -15.40
CA VAL A 213 0.64 -6.68 -14.59
C VAL A 213 1.34 -8.01 -14.36
N LEU A 214 1.44 -8.43 -13.10
CA LEU A 214 1.78 -9.81 -12.77
C LEU A 214 0.51 -10.65 -12.90
N GLU A 215 0.52 -11.64 -13.77
CA GLU A 215 -0.54 -12.63 -13.90
C GLU A 215 -0.09 -13.96 -13.28
N ILE A 216 -0.95 -14.53 -12.45
CA ILE A 216 -0.76 -15.81 -11.78
C ILE A 216 -1.94 -16.70 -12.15
N LEU A 217 -1.67 -17.82 -12.84
CA LEU A 217 -2.66 -18.77 -13.32
C LEU A 217 -2.42 -20.16 -12.72
N ASP A 218 -3.39 -21.06 -12.90
CA ASP A 218 -3.26 -22.48 -12.59
C ASP A 218 -2.76 -22.74 -11.16
N GLY A 219 -3.37 -22.03 -10.20
CA GLY A 219 -3.06 -22.17 -8.77
C GLY A 219 -1.64 -21.72 -8.38
N GLY A 220 -0.96 -20.93 -9.22
CA GLY A 220 0.40 -20.44 -8.96
C GLY A 220 1.51 -21.13 -9.75
N SER A 221 1.15 -22.12 -10.60
CA SER A 221 2.13 -22.84 -11.43
C SER A 221 2.60 -22.05 -12.66
N VAL A 222 1.79 -21.10 -13.13
CA VAL A 222 2.13 -20.22 -14.24
C VAL A 222 2.19 -18.78 -13.74
N ILE A 223 3.36 -18.16 -13.89
CA ILE A 223 3.59 -16.75 -13.58
C ILE A 223 4.15 -16.04 -14.81
N ARG A 224 3.58 -14.88 -15.15
CA ARG A 224 4.05 -14.08 -16.28
C ARG A 224 3.74 -12.61 -16.08
N VAL A 225 4.45 -11.76 -16.80
CA VAL A 225 4.21 -10.33 -16.81
C VAL A 225 3.49 -9.94 -18.08
N ILE A 226 2.41 -9.17 -17.98
CA ILE A 226 1.71 -8.58 -19.12
C ILE A 226 2.07 -7.09 -19.18
N GLY A 227 2.43 -6.61 -20.37
CA GLY A 227 2.74 -5.21 -20.59
C GLY A 227 2.42 -4.74 -22.00
N SER A 228 2.28 -3.42 -22.17
CA SER A 228 2.08 -2.81 -23.49
C SER A 228 3.30 -2.99 -24.41
N ASP A 229 3.15 -2.72 -25.71
CA ASP A 229 4.27 -2.67 -26.67
C ASP A 229 5.40 -1.74 -26.19
N ARG A 230 5.06 -0.64 -25.51
CA ARG A 230 6.04 0.30 -24.96
C ARG A 230 6.86 -0.35 -23.84
N VAL A 231 6.24 -1.17 -23.01
CA VAL A 231 6.92 -1.97 -21.97
C VAL A 231 7.89 -2.96 -22.61
N VAL A 232 7.41 -3.76 -23.57
CA VAL A 232 8.24 -4.78 -24.24
C VAL A 232 9.46 -4.14 -24.91
N ARG A 233 9.27 -3.03 -25.62
CA ARG A 233 10.37 -2.26 -26.23
C ARG A 233 11.34 -1.68 -25.19
N ARG A 234 10.83 -1.17 -24.07
CA ARG A 234 11.66 -0.63 -22.98
C ARG A 234 12.51 -1.74 -22.35
N ARG A 235 11.94 -2.93 -22.11
CA ARG A 235 12.69 -4.06 -21.53
C ARG A 235 13.77 -4.59 -22.43
N ARG A 236 13.55 -4.73 -23.74
CA ARG A 236 14.60 -5.14 -24.69
C ARG A 236 15.85 -4.25 -24.60
N LYS A 237 15.66 -2.93 -24.50
CA LYS A 237 16.77 -1.98 -24.30
C LYS A 237 17.50 -2.15 -22.97
N TYR A 238 16.83 -2.65 -21.93
CA TYR A 238 17.42 -2.92 -20.62
C TYR A 238 18.12 -4.29 -20.58
N SER A 239 17.53 -5.34 -21.17
CA SER A 239 18.12 -6.68 -21.24
C SER A 239 19.39 -6.71 -22.10
N ASP A 240 19.44 -5.92 -23.18
CA ASP A 240 20.69 -5.77 -23.97
C ASP A 240 21.83 -5.14 -23.15
N ARG A 241 21.53 -4.58 -21.97
CA ARG A 241 22.49 -3.97 -21.04
C ARG A 241 22.72 -4.81 -19.76
N THR A 242 21.89 -5.82 -19.49
CA THR A 242 21.91 -6.59 -18.24
C THR A 242 21.54 -8.05 -18.49
N VAL A 243 22.41 -8.97 -18.08
CA VAL A 243 22.20 -10.43 -18.19
C VAL A 243 21.45 -10.89 -16.93
N GLU A 244 20.13 -10.75 -16.91
CA GLU A 244 19.31 -11.43 -15.90
C GLU A 244 18.21 -12.26 -16.58
N GLU A 245 18.21 -13.56 -16.30
CA GLU A 245 17.07 -14.44 -16.54
C GLU A 245 16.01 -14.13 -15.48
N GLY A 246 14.84 -13.68 -15.92
CA GLY A 246 13.72 -13.39 -15.03
C GLY A 246 12.39 -13.50 -15.76
N LEU A 247 11.30 -13.26 -15.03
CA LEU A 247 9.92 -13.27 -15.52
C LEU A 247 9.77 -12.67 -16.94
N LYS A 248 9.30 -13.51 -17.87
CA LYS A 248 9.04 -13.12 -19.26
C LYS A 248 7.84 -12.19 -19.36
N VAL A 249 7.96 -11.16 -20.21
CA VAL A 249 6.85 -10.26 -20.55
C VAL A 249 6.15 -10.71 -21.81
N LEU A 250 4.83 -10.80 -21.75
CA LEU A 250 3.94 -11.04 -22.88
C LEU A 250 3.12 -9.79 -23.20
N LEU A 251 2.72 -9.68 -24.46
CA LEU A 251 1.71 -8.70 -24.87
C LEU A 251 0.32 -9.15 -24.39
N PRO A 252 -0.57 -8.21 -24.04
CA PRO A 252 -1.95 -8.56 -23.74
C PRO A 252 -2.62 -9.21 -24.97
N PRO A 253 -3.54 -10.17 -24.76
CA PRO A 253 -4.35 -10.69 -25.85
C PRO A 253 -5.16 -9.55 -26.49
N PRO A 254 -5.46 -9.63 -27.80
CA PRO A 254 -6.29 -8.64 -28.46
C PRO A 254 -7.66 -8.57 -27.77
N VAL A 255 -8.10 -7.35 -27.43
CA VAL A 255 -9.42 -7.12 -26.85
C VAL A 255 -10.44 -7.27 -27.97
N GLU A 256 -11.20 -8.37 -27.97
CA GLU A 256 -12.40 -8.49 -28.79
C GLU A 256 -13.46 -7.52 -28.24
N VAL A 257 -13.59 -6.35 -28.87
CA VAL A 257 -14.73 -5.47 -28.63
C VAL A 257 -15.93 -6.11 -29.31
N LYS A 258 -16.77 -6.78 -28.54
CA LYS A 258 -18.12 -7.14 -29.01
C LYS A 258 -18.88 -5.84 -29.25
N ALA A 259 -19.13 -5.52 -30.52
CA ALA A 259 -20.03 -4.46 -30.95
C ALA A 259 -21.48 -4.76 -30.54
#